data_AF-A0A6G0WFZ5-F1
#
_entry.id   AF-A0A6G0WFZ5-F1
#
_cell.length_a   1.000
_cell.length_b   1.000
_cell.length_c   1.000
_cell.angle_alpha   90.00
_cell.angle_beta   90.00
_cell.angle_gamma   90.00
#
_symmetry.space_group_name_H-M   'P 1'
#
loop_
_entity.id
_entity.type
_entity.pdbx_description
1 polymer ?
#
loop_
_entity_poly.entity_id
_entity_poly.type
_entity_poly.pdbx_seq_one_letter_code
_entity_poly.pdbx_strand_id
1 'polypeptide(L)'
;MRSPIVLPLLPDTAADETLHNIQMRWSSNKVHEVRLPVASGSCTRWSLACNSIFVLSLASTPLMAYLTEPHPGQGGQFPTWSSFDDYVNVTAAYFRVLYNNQTMLVNSCRDVAVNTFGIQREMTLPFEISTTDTLDYLIRMPGSFYFGQGIRSFLETFLRSNATTRLQLQPWQMCQHRLLLATKLGDVCVWLEETNKENHYTVWAATGILESSHSLWAKFTFRSILSIYILYILWTQYYRHYLILLYNLRLVGVAPKFTRYKVVLGDPTYAVLTDPVMSLAMMVDLSWGASYFALSIIQLTQFQDVWLYVNGCMYLARSLVCILLHASCLVRVDPGFLAISAYICSGPFVSLVGRTHLVWLIHRSSSLFVAKELQGQAVEGITLSLSLILALASLPIIFSRLALWWRRQNQDNPIDPAEQMQWISSFKYNDMKSKIILALTMHKHTKSSSGGSLHKLYLENPKYRKIPTELLTVLYFAAPRMVKPRNAFASHCWLVWISNYMIPTLQF
;
A
#
# COMPACT_ATOMS: atom_id res chain seq x y z
N MET A 1 -52.13 -15.70 -44.74
CA MET A 1 -51.58 -16.96 -45.29
C MET A 1 -50.29 -17.32 -44.58
N ARG A 2 -50.35 -18.24 -43.62
CA ARG A 2 -49.41 -19.35 -43.36
C ARG A 2 -49.77 -19.94 -42.00
N SER A 3 -50.02 -21.24 -42.05
CA SER A 3 -50.52 -22.15 -41.03
C SER A 3 -49.56 -22.36 -39.86
N PRO A 4 -50.06 -22.71 -38.66
CA PRO A 4 -49.23 -23.23 -37.58
C PRO A 4 -48.93 -24.72 -37.80
N ILE A 5 -47.68 -25.10 -37.53
CA ILE A 5 -47.20 -26.48 -37.56
C ILE A 5 -47.52 -27.13 -36.21
N VAL A 6 -48.21 -28.27 -36.28
CA VAL A 6 -48.51 -29.19 -35.18
C VAL A 6 -47.28 -30.08 -34.94
N LEU A 7 -46.87 -30.25 -33.68
CA LEU A 7 -45.92 -31.28 -33.22
C LEU A 7 -46.68 -32.30 -32.35
N PRO A 8 -46.33 -33.60 -32.41
CA PRO A 8 -47.14 -34.67 -31.86
C PRO A 8 -46.86 -34.91 -30.37
N LEU A 9 -47.93 -35.27 -29.65
CA LEU A 9 -47.92 -35.85 -28.30
C LEU A 9 -47.31 -37.27 -28.34
N LEU A 10 -46.41 -37.56 -27.41
CA LEU A 10 -45.97 -38.90 -27.02
C LEU A 10 -46.38 -39.16 -25.55
N PRO A 11 -46.67 -40.41 -25.16
CA PRO A 11 -47.57 -40.72 -24.06
C PRO A 11 -46.90 -40.77 -22.68
N ASP A 12 -47.60 -40.20 -21.71
CA ASP A 12 -47.40 -40.36 -20.27
C ASP A 12 -47.84 -41.75 -19.81
N THR A 13 -46.93 -42.74 -19.74
CA THR A 13 -47.09 -43.92 -18.85
C THR A 13 -45.77 -44.70 -18.76
N ALA A 14 -44.81 -44.24 -17.95
CA ALA A 14 -43.67 -45.07 -17.49
C ALA A 14 -42.89 -44.49 -16.29
N ALA A 15 -43.25 -43.31 -15.77
CA ALA A 15 -42.44 -42.61 -14.75
C ALA A 15 -42.91 -42.83 -13.29
N ASP A 16 -44.14 -43.31 -13.06
CA ASP A 16 -44.72 -43.33 -11.70
C ASP A 16 -44.38 -44.57 -10.86
N GLU A 17 -44.08 -45.73 -11.47
CA GLU A 17 -43.76 -46.94 -10.69
C GLU A 17 -42.32 -46.99 -10.15
N THR A 18 -41.41 -46.16 -10.67
CA THR A 18 -40.02 -46.11 -10.20
C THR A 18 -39.83 -45.12 -9.04
N LEU A 19 -40.66 -44.08 -8.93
CA LEU A 19 -40.57 -43.13 -7.82
C LEU A 19 -41.08 -43.73 -6.50
N HIS A 20 -42.14 -44.54 -6.54
CA HIS A 20 -42.72 -45.11 -5.32
C HIS A 20 -41.84 -46.21 -4.69
N ASN A 21 -41.12 -46.98 -5.51
CA ASN A 21 -40.16 -47.99 -5.03
C ASN A 21 -38.84 -47.41 -4.50
N ILE A 22 -38.46 -46.20 -4.91
CA ILE A 22 -37.29 -45.50 -4.33
C ILE A 22 -37.67 -44.90 -2.98
N GLN A 23 -38.89 -44.38 -2.81
CA GLN A 23 -39.29 -43.72 -1.57
C GLN A 23 -39.49 -44.70 -0.39
N MET A 24 -39.88 -45.95 -0.66
CA MET A 24 -40.01 -47.00 0.37
C MET A 24 -38.68 -47.65 0.79
N ARG A 25 -37.59 -47.48 0.01
CA ARG A 25 -36.26 -48.03 0.37
C ARG A 25 -35.41 -47.08 1.22
N TRP A 26 -35.85 -45.83 1.41
CA TRP A 26 -35.15 -44.83 2.24
C TRP A 26 -35.66 -44.77 3.69
N SER A 27 -36.75 -45.45 4.04
CA SER A 27 -37.31 -45.41 5.40
C SER A 27 -36.81 -46.51 6.34
N SER A 28 -35.99 -47.46 5.88
CA SER A 28 -35.52 -48.59 6.73
C SER A 28 -34.04 -48.52 7.15
N ASN A 29 -33.29 -47.51 6.74
CA ASN A 29 -31.98 -47.27 7.35
C ASN A 29 -32.18 -46.48 8.63
N LYS A 30 -32.27 -47.20 9.76
CA LYS A 30 -31.94 -46.65 11.07
C LYS A 30 -30.56 -46.01 10.96
N VAL A 31 -30.53 -44.71 10.66
CA VAL A 31 -29.38 -43.86 10.91
C VAL A 31 -29.23 -43.90 12.42
N HIS A 32 -28.36 -44.78 12.91
CA HIS A 32 -27.81 -44.62 14.23
C HIS A 32 -27.23 -43.22 14.24
N GLU A 33 -27.94 -42.32 14.91
CA GLU A 33 -27.45 -41.00 15.29
C GLU A 33 -26.31 -41.27 16.28
N VAL A 34 -25.14 -41.66 15.75
CA VAL A 34 -23.91 -41.74 16.51
C VAL A 34 -23.59 -40.29 16.83
N ARG A 35 -24.04 -39.84 17.99
CA ARG A 35 -23.61 -38.59 18.60
C ARG A 35 -22.11 -38.71 18.83
N LEU A 36 -21.34 -38.30 17.82
CA LEU A 36 -19.91 -38.12 17.98
C LEU A 36 -19.69 -37.15 19.14
N PRO A 37 -18.69 -37.39 20.00
CA PRO A 37 -18.40 -36.50 21.12
C PRO A 37 -18.20 -35.09 20.59
N VAL A 38 -18.95 -34.13 21.13
CA VAL A 38 -18.88 -32.71 20.75
C VAL A 38 -17.43 -32.26 20.89
N ALA A 39 -16.78 -32.02 19.76
CA ALA A 39 -15.37 -31.68 19.76
C ALA A 39 -15.19 -30.26 20.30
N SER A 40 -14.33 -30.10 21.30
CA SER A 40 -14.01 -28.79 21.85
C SER A 40 -13.00 -28.07 20.93
N GLY A 41 -13.44 -27.04 20.23
CA GLY A 41 -12.57 -26.13 19.47
C GLY A 41 -12.22 -24.89 20.28
N SER A 42 -10.94 -24.65 20.54
CA SER A 42 -10.44 -23.41 21.16
C SER A 42 -9.43 -22.69 20.27
N CYS A 43 -9.47 -21.35 20.29
CA CYS A 43 -8.45 -20.53 19.65
C CYS A 43 -7.26 -20.38 20.59
N THR A 44 -6.03 -20.36 20.04
CA THR A 44 -4.85 -20.12 20.88
C THR A 44 -4.76 -18.64 21.23
N ARG A 45 -4.46 -18.33 22.50
CA ARG A 45 -4.34 -16.95 22.99
C ARG A 45 -3.36 -16.10 22.17
N TRP A 46 -2.24 -16.71 21.76
CA TRP A 46 -1.24 -16.06 20.91
C TRP A 46 -1.77 -15.72 19.51
N SER A 47 -2.51 -16.63 18.86
CA SER A 47 -3.11 -16.32 17.55
C SER A 47 -4.12 -15.19 17.63
N LEU A 48 -4.91 -15.13 18.71
CA LEU A 48 -5.85 -14.03 18.95
C LEU A 48 -5.09 -12.72 19.15
N ALA A 49 -4.04 -12.70 19.98
CA ALA A 49 -3.24 -11.50 20.22
C ALA A 49 -2.58 -10.98 18.94
N CYS A 50 -1.94 -11.85 18.14
CA CYS A 50 -1.36 -11.47 16.85
C CYS A 50 -2.40 -10.95 15.87
N ASN A 51 -3.56 -11.63 15.78
CA ASN A 51 -4.66 -11.21 14.91
C ASN A 51 -5.21 -9.83 15.32
N SER A 52 -5.39 -9.58 16.62
CA SER A 52 -5.80 -8.26 17.14
C SER A 52 -4.79 -7.17 16.77
N ILE A 53 -3.48 -7.45 16.86
CA ILE A 53 -2.44 -6.50 16.45
C ILE A 53 -2.56 -6.19 14.95
N PHE A 54 -2.75 -7.20 14.09
CA PHE A 54 -2.93 -6.96 12.66
C PHE A 54 -4.19 -6.15 12.35
N VAL A 55 -5.30 -6.44 13.04
CA VAL A 55 -6.57 -5.71 12.85
C VAL A 55 -6.42 -4.26 13.28
N LEU A 56 -5.80 -4.01 14.44
CA LEU A 56 -5.53 -2.65 14.91
C LEU A 56 -4.60 -1.92 13.95
N SER A 57 -3.55 -2.57 13.45
CA SER A 57 -2.64 -1.99 12.46
C SER A 57 -3.36 -1.65 11.15
N LEU A 58 -4.20 -2.54 10.62
CA LEU A 58 -4.97 -2.30 9.40
C LEU A 58 -5.99 -1.18 9.58
N ALA A 59 -6.79 -1.23 10.64
CA ALA A 59 -7.82 -0.22 10.90
C ALA A 59 -7.23 1.17 11.20
N SER A 60 -6.03 1.23 11.81
CA SER A 60 -5.33 2.49 12.06
C SER A 60 -4.52 3.01 10.88
N THR A 61 -4.30 2.22 9.82
CA THR A 61 -3.46 2.61 8.68
C THR A 61 -3.90 3.93 8.03
N PRO A 62 -5.20 4.19 7.76
CA PRO A 62 -5.64 5.49 7.24
C PRO A 62 -5.34 6.65 8.21
N LEU A 63 -5.45 6.40 9.52
CA LEU A 63 -5.27 7.40 10.57
C LEU A 63 -3.79 7.66 10.89
N MET A 64 -2.88 6.73 10.58
CA MET A 64 -1.43 6.90 10.77
C MET A 64 -0.87 8.10 10.01
N ALA A 65 -1.56 8.60 8.98
CA ALA A 65 -1.18 9.83 8.30
C ALA A 65 -1.11 11.05 9.26
N TYR A 66 -1.92 11.07 10.32
CA TYR A 66 -1.89 12.14 11.34
C TYR A 66 -0.64 12.13 12.24
N LEU A 67 0.26 11.15 12.10
CA LEU A 67 1.59 11.24 12.70
C LEU A 67 2.43 12.34 12.05
N THR A 68 2.13 12.69 10.80
CA THR A 68 2.87 13.71 10.01
C THR A 68 1.97 14.85 9.54
N GLU A 69 0.66 14.61 9.44
CA GLU A 69 -0.35 15.57 9.03
C GLU A 69 -1.00 16.27 10.23
N PRO A 70 -1.35 17.56 10.14
CA PRO A 70 -2.06 18.28 11.18
C PRO A 70 -3.47 17.73 11.39
N HIS A 71 -3.96 17.83 12.61
CA HIS A 71 -5.33 17.50 12.96
C HIS A 71 -6.31 18.58 12.46
N PRO A 72 -7.61 18.24 12.31
CA PRO A 72 -8.63 19.24 12.03
C PRO A 72 -8.58 20.39 13.04
N GLY A 73 -8.56 21.63 12.53
CA GLY A 73 -8.44 22.85 13.33
C GLY A 73 -7.01 23.41 13.46
N GLN A 74 -5.98 22.69 13.04
CA GLN A 74 -4.58 23.15 13.05
C GLN A 74 -4.16 23.76 11.70
N GLY A 75 -5.02 24.59 11.11
CA GLY A 75 -4.74 25.24 9.83
C GLY A 75 -3.88 26.49 10.00
N GLY A 76 -2.69 26.51 9.40
CA GLY A 76 -1.84 27.70 9.36
C GLY A 76 -2.44 28.79 8.46
N GLN A 77 -2.42 30.03 8.93
CA GLN A 77 -2.67 31.20 8.09
C GLN A 77 -1.36 31.63 7.42
N PHE A 78 -1.39 31.74 6.09
CA PHE A 78 -0.27 32.28 5.33
C PHE A 78 -0.48 33.78 5.11
N PRO A 79 0.62 34.58 5.08
CA PRO A 79 0.52 36.01 4.81
C PRO A 79 -0.09 36.24 3.44
N THR A 80 -0.74 37.38 3.20
CA THR A 80 -1.27 37.80 1.89
C THR A 80 -0.30 38.71 1.16
N TRP A 81 -0.32 38.72 -0.18
CA TRP A 81 0.63 39.46 -1.01
C TRP A 81 -0.05 40.06 -2.25
N SER A 82 0.56 41.11 -2.81
CA SER A 82 0.03 41.86 -3.96
C SER A 82 0.76 41.58 -5.28
N SER A 83 2.05 41.23 -5.21
CA SER A 83 2.90 40.88 -6.36
C SER A 83 3.79 39.69 -6.03
N PHE A 84 4.51 39.16 -7.02
CA PHE A 84 5.44 38.04 -6.78
C PHE A 84 6.67 38.48 -5.96
N ASP A 85 7.20 39.68 -6.20
CA ASP A 85 8.34 40.18 -5.43
C ASP A 85 7.95 40.45 -3.96
N ASP A 86 6.73 40.98 -3.76
CA ASP A 86 6.12 41.15 -2.44
C ASP A 86 5.94 39.78 -1.76
N TYR A 87 5.45 38.77 -2.48
CA TYR A 87 5.37 37.39 -2.01
C TYR A 87 6.71 36.85 -1.52
N VAL A 88 7.79 37.01 -2.31
CA VAL A 88 9.12 36.52 -1.93
C VAL A 88 9.57 37.17 -0.63
N ASN A 89 9.42 38.49 -0.50
CA ASN A 89 9.86 39.22 0.68
C ASN A 89 9.05 38.88 1.92
N VAL A 90 7.72 38.92 1.83
CA VAL A 90 6.83 38.66 2.95
C VAL A 90 6.93 37.21 3.43
N THR A 91 6.97 36.25 2.50
CA THR A 91 7.02 34.82 2.83
C THR A 91 8.38 34.40 3.38
N ALA A 92 9.48 34.93 2.82
CA ALA A 92 10.82 34.68 3.35
C ALA A 92 10.97 35.30 4.75
N ALA A 93 10.50 36.53 4.97
CA ALA A 93 10.50 37.16 6.29
C ALA A 93 9.71 36.34 7.32
N TYR A 94 8.52 35.87 6.93
CA TYR A 94 7.70 34.98 7.76
C TYR A 94 8.44 33.70 8.16
N PHE A 95 9.07 33.00 7.20
CA PHE A 95 9.82 31.79 7.51
C PHE A 95 11.07 32.03 8.36
N ARG A 96 11.76 33.16 8.20
CA ARG A 96 12.92 33.53 9.04
C ARG A 96 12.53 33.80 10.49
N VAL A 97 11.35 34.37 10.72
CA VAL A 97 10.84 34.55 12.10
C VAL A 97 10.56 33.19 12.74
N LEU A 98 9.97 32.26 12.00
CA LEU A 98 9.68 30.91 12.50
C LEU A 98 10.94 30.05 12.67
N TYR A 99 11.86 30.14 11.72
CA TYR A 99 13.05 29.31 11.61
C TYR A 99 14.31 30.17 11.65
N ASN A 100 14.93 30.21 12.81
CA ASN A 100 16.19 30.89 13.06
C ASN A 100 17.03 30.10 14.07
N ASN A 101 18.23 30.61 14.35
CA ASN A 101 19.17 29.96 15.26
C ASN A 101 18.65 29.79 16.70
N GLN A 102 17.63 30.55 17.12
CA GLN A 102 17.03 30.44 18.46
C GLN A 102 15.90 29.41 18.50
N THR A 103 15.08 29.34 17.45
CA THR A 103 13.92 28.43 17.39
C THR A 103 14.29 27.03 16.93
N MET A 104 15.34 26.89 16.11
CA MET A 104 15.80 25.60 15.60
C MET A 104 17.01 25.07 16.38
N LEU A 105 16.75 24.22 17.38
CA LEU A 105 17.77 23.50 18.15
C LEU A 105 18.45 22.37 17.35
N VAL A 106 17.80 21.91 16.27
CA VAL A 106 18.25 20.82 15.39
C VAL A 106 18.21 21.33 13.95
N ASN A 107 18.92 20.67 13.04
CA ASN A 107 19.01 21.05 11.62
C ASN A 107 17.68 20.97 10.85
N SER A 108 16.61 20.47 11.47
CA SER A 108 15.27 20.44 10.91
C SER A 108 14.23 20.59 12.01
N CYS A 109 13.14 21.29 11.72
CA CYS A 109 12.05 21.52 12.66
C CYS A 109 10.71 21.50 11.92
N ARG A 110 9.71 20.83 12.51
CA ARG A 110 8.34 20.76 12.01
C ARG A 110 7.45 21.53 12.97
N ASP A 111 6.75 22.54 12.47
CA ASP A 111 5.68 23.20 13.21
C ASP A 111 4.33 22.67 12.70
N VAL A 112 3.67 21.88 13.53
CA VAL A 112 2.37 21.27 13.19
C VAL A 112 1.23 22.27 13.29
N ALA A 113 1.32 23.25 14.20
CA ALA A 113 0.26 24.24 14.41
C ALA A 113 0.13 25.18 13.20
N VAL A 114 1.26 25.51 12.59
CA VAL A 114 1.33 26.43 11.45
C VAL A 114 1.49 25.69 10.11
N ASN A 115 1.63 24.35 10.17
CA ASN A 115 1.81 23.46 9.03
C ASN A 115 3.04 23.79 8.15
N THR A 116 4.12 24.19 8.81
CA THR A 116 5.38 24.59 8.17
C THR A 116 6.49 23.59 8.52
N PHE A 117 7.51 23.50 7.68
CA PHE A 117 8.71 22.70 7.94
C PHE A 117 9.94 23.48 7.52
N GLY A 118 10.91 23.59 8.43
CA GLY A 118 12.19 24.26 8.22
C GLY A 118 13.33 23.26 8.27
N ILE A 119 14.33 23.48 7.44
CA ILE A 119 15.55 22.70 7.39
C ILE A 119 16.72 23.64 7.09
N GLN A 120 17.84 23.41 7.76
CA GLN A 120 19.08 24.13 7.56
C GLN A 120 20.26 23.19 7.34
N ARG A 121 21.25 23.66 6.60
CA ARG A 121 22.52 22.96 6.45
C ARG A 121 23.65 23.97 6.26
N GLU A 122 24.68 23.88 7.09
CA GLU A 122 25.95 24.59 6.88
C GLU A 122 26.69 23.93 5.70
N MET A 123 27.09 24.74 4.72
CA MET A 123 27.79 24.30 3.52
C MET A 123 28.90 25.28 3.16
N THR A 124 30.03 24.75 2.70
CA THR A 124 31.07 25.57 2.08
C THR A 124 30.66 25.86 0.64
N LEU A 125 30.41 27.14 0.33
CA LEU A 125 29.96 27.59 -0.99
C LEU A 125 31.05 28.47 -1.64
N PRO A 126 31.88 27.91 -2.54
CA PRO A 126 32.95 28.66 -3.18
C PRO A 126 32.41 29.80 -4.06
N PHE A 127 33.28 30.77 -4.34
CA PHE A 127 33.01 31.86 -5.29
C PHE A 127 33.29 31.40 -6.72
N GLU A 128 32.63 32.03 -7.69
CA GLU A 128 32.95 31.92 -9.12
C GLU A 128 32.97 30.47 -9.66
N ILE A 129 31.99 29.66 -9.27
CA ILE A 129 31.91 28.26 -9.67
C ILE A 129 31.55 28.13 -11.16
N SER A 130 32.19 27.18 -11.85
CA SER A 130 31.87 26.83 -13.23
C SER A 130 30.43 26.32 -13.38
N THR A 131 29.83 26.49 -14.57
CA THR A 131 28.46 26.03 -14.86
C THR A 131 28.29 24.52 -14.70
N THR A 132 29.34 23.74 -14.97
CA THR A 132 29.31 22.28 -14.88
C THR A 132 29.29 21.79 -13.44
N ASP A 133 30.00 22.48 -12.53
CA ASP A 133 30.11 22.05 -11.13
C ASP A 133 28.93 22.57 -10.29
N THR A 134 28.16 23.54 -10.80
CA THR A 134 27.06 24.17 -10.05
C THR A 134 26.01 23.15 -9.61
N LEU A 135 25.73 22.15 -10.46
CA LEU A 135 24.73 21.12 -10.17
C LEU A 135 25.10 20.28 -8.93
N ASP A 136 26.39 20.01 -8.70
CA ASP A 136 26.85 19.21 -7.57
C ASP A 136 26.58 19.90 -6.23
N TYR A 137 26.67 21.23 -6.21
CA TYR A 137 26.32 22.03 -5.03
C TYR A 137 24.80 22.07 -4.84
N LEU A 138 24.03 22.30 -5.91
CA LEU A 138 22.56 22.36 -5.86
C LEU A 138 21.92 21.06 -5.34
N ILE A 139 22.40 19.90 -5.78
CA ILE A 139 21.85 18.60 -5.35
C ILE A 139 22.08 18.37 -3.84
N ARG A 140 23.19 18.88 -3.30
CA ARG A 140 23.54 18.75 -1.88
C ARG A 140 22.81 19.72 -0.96
N MET A 141 22.19 20.76 -1.50
CA MET A 141 21.42 21.74 -0.72
C MET A 141 20.13 21.14 -0.16
N PRO A 142 19.66 21.61 1.01
CA PRO A 142 18.43 21.13 1.62
C PRO A 142 17.22 21.45 0.73
N GLY A 143 16.31 20.47 0.57
CA GLY A 143 15.11 20.64 -0.25
C GLY A 143 15.32 20.59 -1.76
N SER A 144 16.51 20.16 -2.23
CA SER A 144 16.90 20.18 -3.65
C SER A 144 15.89 19.55 -4.60
N PHE A 145 15.16 18.50 -4.20
CA PHE A 145 14.08 17.89 -4.98
C PHE A 145 13.01 18.87 -5.48
N TYR A 146 12.78 19.96 -4.76
CA TYR A 146 11.72 20.93 -5.03
C TYR A 146 12.23 22.24 -5.65
N PHE A 147 13.50 22.29 -6.05
CA PHE A 147 14.03 23.49 -6.68
C PHE A 147 13.47 23.62 -8.11
N GLY A 148 12.50 24.53 -8.27
CA GLY A 148 12.00 24.94 -9.56
C GLY A 148 13.06 25.72 -10.36
N GLN A 149 12.69 26.21 -11.53
CA GLN A 149 13.64 26.95 -12.37
C GLN A 149 14.10 28.27 -11.70
N GLY A 150 13.18 29.01 -11.08
CA GLY A 150 13.52 30.24 -10.34
C GLY A 150 14.49 30.06 -9.16
N ILE A 151 14.24 29.11 -8.25
CA ILE A 151 15.19 28.83 -7.14
C ILE A 151 16.54 28.39 -7.69
N ARG A 152 16.57 27.54 -8.73
CA ARG A 152 17.84 27.15 -9.37
C ARG A 152 18.56 28.34 -9.96
N SER A 153 17.91 29.18 -10.76
CA SER A 153 18.55 30.37 -11.35
C SER A 153 19.06 31.34 -10.28
N PHE A 154 18.33 31.48 -9.17
CA PHE A 154 18.76 32.27 -8.02
C PHE A 154 20.03 31.70 -7.38
N LEU A 155 20.04 30.40 -7.06
CA LEU A 155 21.19 29.74 -6.43
C LEU A 155 22.41 29.69 -7.37
N GLU A 156 22.20 29.48 -8.66
CA GLU A 156 23.26 29.54 -9.66
C GLU A 156 23.86 30.95 -9.75
N THR A 157 23.03 31.99 -9.70
CA THR A 157 23.49 33.39 -9.69
C THR A 157 24.33 33.67 -8.45
N PHE A 158 23.90 33.20 -7.29
CA PHE A 158 24.67 33.30 -6.05
C PHE A 158 26.03 32.60 -6.15
N LEU A 159 26.05 31.35 -6.64
CA LEU A 159 27.28 30.55 -6.76
C LEU A 159 28.28 31.14 -7.77
N ARG A 160 27.80 31.83 -8.81
CA ARG A 160 28.64 32.55 -9.79
C ARG A 160 29.07 33.94 -9.32
N SER A 161 28.44 34.49 -8.30
CA SER A 161 28.76 35.84 -7.80
C SER A 161 30.04 35.88 -7.00
N ASN A 162 30.78 36.98 -7.15
CA ASN A 162 32.00 37.28 -6.40
C ASN A 162 31.66 37.67 -4.95
N ALA A 163 32.66 37.65 -4.06
CA ALA A 163 32.46 37.96 -2.64
C ALA A 163 31.82 39.34 -2.41
N THR A 164 32.26 40.37 -3.14
CA THR A 164 31.72 41.73 -3.06
C THR A 164 30.24 41.81 -3.46
N THR A 165 29.88 41.15 -4.56
CA THR A 165 28.50 41.09 -5.06
C THR A 165 27.57 40.37 -4.07
N ARG A 166 28.06 39.30 -3.41
CA ARG A 166 27.30 38.58 -2.37
C ARG A 166 26.99 39.46 -1.16
N LEU A 167 27.90 40.33 -0.76
CA LEU A 167 27.67 41.26 0.35
C LEU A 167 26.70 42.39 -0.03
N GLN A 168 26.77 42.88 -1.28
CA GLN A 168 25.95 44.01 -1.74
C GLN A 168 24.48 43.64 -2.02
N LEU A 169 24.21 42.42 -2.51
CA LEU A 169 22.86 41.99 -2.94
C LEU A 169 22.05 41.27 -1.85
N GLN A 170 22.42 41.44 -0.57
CA GLN A 170 21.62 40.92 0.54
C GLN A 170 20.24 41.61 0.60
N PRO A 171 19.15 40.91 0.97
CA PRO A 171 19.10 39.51 1.40
C PRO A 171 19.07 38.51 0.23
N TRP A 172 19.89 37.45 0.31
CA TRP A 172 19.79 36.32 -0.62
C TRP A 172 18.63 35.41 -0.24
N GLN A 173 17.48 35.63 -0.88
CA GLN A 173 16.27 34.83 -0.68
C GLN A 173 15.49 34.64 -1.97
N MET A 174 14.83 33.49 -2.10
CA MET A 174 13.92 33.20 -3.21
C MET A 174 12.83 32.25 -2.75
N CYS A 175 11.59 32.51 -3.18
CA CYS A 175 10.43 31.68 -2.89
C CYS A 175 9.74 31.24 -4.17
N GLN A 176 9.06 30.09 -4.12
CA GLN A 176 8.28 29.56 -5.22
C GLN A 176 7.01 28.88 -4.73
N HIS A 177 5.97 28.93 -5.55
CA HIS A 177 4.74 28.19 -5.34
C HIS A 177 4.92 26.74 -5.74
N ARG A 178 4.42 25.81 -4.92
CA ARG A 178 4.32 24.40 -5.28
C ARG A 178 2.93 24.10 -5.75
N LEU A 179 2.84 23.60 -6.97
CA LEU A 179 1.60 23.23 -7.62
C LEU A 179 1.48 21.71 -7.70
N LEU A 180 0.25 21.21 -7.65
CA LEU A 180 -0.11 19.87 -8.09
C LEU A 180 -1.30 19.98 -9.05
N LEU A 181 -1.09 19.62 -10.31
CA LEU A 181 -2.10 19.81 -11.37
C LEU A 181 -2.65 21.25 -11.38
N ALA A 182 -1.73 22.23 -11.38
CA ALA A 182 -2.04 23.66 -11.28
C ALA A 182 -2.75 24.13 -9.99
N THR A 183 -3.02 23.22 -9.03
CA THR A 183 -3.56 23.59 -7.72
C THR A 183 -2.42 23.93 -6.77
N LYS A 184 -2.46 25.11 -6.14
CA LYS A 184 -1.45 25.53 -5.17
C LYS A 184 -1.54 24.65 -3.90
N LEU A 185 -0.48 23.89 -3.63
CA LEU A 185 -0.36 23.01 -2.46
C LEU A 185 0.39 23.65 -1.30
N GLY A 186 1.25 24.61 -1.58
CA GLY A 186 2.18 25.13 -0.59
C GLY A 186 3.20 26.07 -1.21
N ASP A 187 4.07 26.57 -0.36
CA ASP A 187 5.14 27.49 -0.72
C ASP A 187 6.48 26.89 -0.25
N VAL A 188 7.54 27.15 -0.99
CA VAL A 188 8.91 26.79 -0.62
C VAL A 188 9.79 28.01 -0.76
N CYS A 189 10.60 28.29 0.25
CA CYS A 189 11.54 29.39 0.26
C CYS A 189 12.93 28.87 0.61
N VAL A 190 13.94 29.43 -0.03
CA VAL A 190 15.35 29.18 0.25
C VAL A 190 16.00 30.52 0.54
N TRP A 191 16.81 30.57 1.58
CA TRP A 191 17.64 31.73 1.86
C TRP A 191 19.02 31.31 2.36
N LEU A 192 19.99 32.21 2.21
CA LEU A 192 21.36 31.97 2.61
C LEU A 192 21.76 33.00 3.66
N GLU A 193 22.39 32.51 4.72
CA GLU A 193 22.98 33.34 5.78
C GLU A 193 24.47 33.04 5.86
N GLU A 194 25.26 34.10 5.96
CA GLU A 194 26.70 33.97 6.16
C GLU A 194 26.99 33.50 7.59
N THR A 195 27.97 32.62 7.72
CA THR A 195 28.45 32.17 9.03
C THR A 195 29.76 32.87 9.38
N ASN A 196 30.20 32.75 10.63
CA ASN A 196 31.46 33.34 11.09
C ASN A 196 32.72 32.74 10.44
N LYS A 197 32.59 31.72 9.59
CA LYS A 197 33.70 31.08 8.88
C LYS A 197 33.70 31.54 7.42
N GLU A 198 34.87 31.87 6.89
CA GLU A 198 35.02 32.27 5.48
C GLU A 198 34.44 31.20 4.55
N ASN A 199 33.62 31.61 3.59
CA ASN A 199 33.00 30.77 2.56
C ASN A 199 32.00 29.73 3.09
N HIS A 200 31.62 29.81 4.36
CA HIS A 200 30.58 28.96 4.93
C HIS A 200 29.27 29.73 5.02
N TYR A 201 28.23 29.12 4.45
CA TYR A 201 26.88 29.65 4.50
C TYR A 201 25.94 28.62 5.11
N THR A 202 25.01 29.08 5.92
CA THR A 202 23.86 28.29 6.32
C THR A 202 22.82 28.43 5.22
N VAL A 203 22.59 27.34 4.50
CA VAL A 203 21.50 27.26 3.52
C VAL A 203 20.26 26.81 4.26
N TRP A 204 19.27 27.70 4.29
CA TRP A 204 17.97 27.43 4.85
C TRP A 204 16.99 27.12 3.74
N ALA A 205 16.16 26.11 3.95
CA ALA A 205 14.97 25.89 3.16
C ALA A 205 13.78 25.70 4.09
N ALA A 206 12.71 26.43 3.84
CA ALA A 206 11.46 26.27 4.56
C ALA A 206 10.32 26.03 3.58
N THR A 207 9.31 25.34 4.07
CA THR A 207 8.14 25.07 3.28
C THR A 207 6.88 25.14 4.10
N GLY A 208 5.87 25.79 3.52
CA GLY A 208 4.52 25.86 4.04
C GLY A 208 3.59 24.96 3.24
N ILE A 209 2.68 24.29 3.92
CA ILE A 209 1.63 23.50 3.29
C ILE A 209 0.31 24.25 3.47
N LEU A 210 -0.31 24.60 2.35
CA LEU A 210 -1.58 25.33 2.31
C LEU A 210 -2.74 24.34 2.35
N GLU A 211 -3.44 24.30 3.47
CA GLU A 211 -4.65 23.50 3.62
C GLU A 211 -5.75 24.30 4.29
N SER A 212 -6.93 24.29 3.69
CA SER A 212 -8.11 24.88 4.31
C SER A 212 -8.61 24.01 5.45
N SER A 213 -9.19 24.63 6.48
CA SER A 213 -9.83 23.92 7.59
C SER A 213 -10.88 22.91 7.10
N HIS A 214 -11.64 23.27 6.06
CA HIS A 214 -12.61 22.36 5.42
C HIS A 214 -11.95 21.12 4.80
N SER A 215 -10.79 21.27 4.15
CA SER A 215 -10.04 20.14 3.59
C SER A 215 -9.53 19.20 4.69
N LEU A 216 -9.06 19.76 5.82
CA LEU A 216 -8.60 18.96 6.97
C LEU A 216 -9.74 18.12 7.58
N TRP A 217 -10.90 18.71 7.79
CA TRP A 217 -12.08 17.99 8.28
C TRP A 217 -12.55 16.94 7.28
N ALA A 218 -12.59 17.27 5.99
CA ALA A 218 -12.97 16.32 4.96
C ALA A 218 -12.06 15.09 4.94
N LYS A 219 -10.73 15.28 5.01
CA LYS A 219 -9.75 14.18 5.12
C LYS A 219 -9.99 13.33 6.37
N PHE A 220 -10.26 13.95 7.51
CA PHE A 220 -10.49 13.25 8.76
C PHE A 220 -11.75 12.39 8.72
N THR A 221 -12.85 12.95 8.23
CA THR A 221 -14.09 12.21 8.03
C THR A 221 -13.89 11.06 7.05
N PHE A 222 -13.22 11.32 5.92
CA PHE A 222 -12.92 10.31 4.90
C PHE A 222 -12.10 9.15 5.48
N ARG A 223 -11.00 9.43 6.18
CA ARG A 223 -10.14 8.40 6.79
C ARG A 223 -10.86 7.64 7.91
N SER A 224 -11.71 8.30 8.68
CA SER A 224 -12.53 7.65 9.71
C SER A 224 -13.54 6.67 9.08
N ILE A 225 -14.22 7.08 8.01
CA ILE A 225 -15.11 6.20 7.24
C ILE A 225 -14.31 5.03 6.65
N LEU A 226 -13.12 5.28 6.11
CA LEU A 226 -12.26 4.24 5.56
C LEU A 226 -11.82 3.23 6.62
N SER A 227 -11.44 3.68 7.81
CA SER A 227 -11.13 2.81 8.96
C SER A 227 -12.33 1.95 9.38
N ILE A 228 -13.54 2.52 9.42
CA ILE A 228 -14.78 1.76 9.70
C ILE A 228 -15.06 0.74 8.58
N TYR A 229 -14.84 1.13 7.33
CA TYR A 229 -15.01 0.25 6.18
C TYR A 229 -14.04 -0.94 6.19
N ILE A 230 -12.78 -0.73 6.59
CA ILE A 230 -11.82 -1.82 6.82
C ILE A 230 -12.36 -2.81 7.86
N LEU A 231 -12.87 -2.32 9.00
CA LEU A 231 -13.46 -3.17 10.03
C LEU A 231 -14.68 -3.94 9.52
N TYR A 232 -15.51 -3.30 8.69
CA TYR A 232 -16.63 -3.96 8.03
C TYR A 232 -16.17 -5.11 7.12
N ILE A 233 -15.18 -4.89 6.24
CA ILE A 233 -14.61 -5.94 5.38
C ILE A 233 -14.03 -7.08 6.23
N LEU A 234 -13.26 -6.75 7.28
CA LEU A 234 -12.70 -7.75 8.19
C LEU A 234 -13.79 -8.61 8.83
N TRP A 235 -14.91 -8.00 9.21
CA TRP A 235 -16.04 -8.73 9.76
C TRP A 235 -16.68 -9.66 8.72
N THR A 236 -17.05 -9.12 7.54
CA THR A 236 -17.82 -9.85 6.54
C THR A 236 -17.01 -10.90 5.81
N GLN A 237 -15.76 -10.59 5.42
CA GLN A 237 -14.91 -11.44 4.58
C GLN A 237 -13.86 -12.24 5.34
N TYR A 238 -13.68 -12.03 6.65
CA TYR A 238 -12.70 -12.79 7.44
C TYR A 238 -13.33 -13.45 8.67
N TYR A 239 -13.87 -12.68 9.61
CA TYR A 239 -14.37 -13.24 10.87
C TYR A 239 -15.61 -14.09 10.71
N ARG A 240 -16.56 -13.68 9.87
CA ARG A 240 -17.78 -14.47 9.61
C ARG A 240 -17.46 -15.87 9.10
N HIS A 241 -16.50 -16.02 8.20
CA HIS A 241 -16.09 -17.33 7.69
C HIS A 241 -15.38 -18.17 8.75
N TYR A 242 -14.60 -17.53 9.61
CA TYR A 242 -13.97 -18.21 10.72
C TYR A 242 -15.00 -18.77 11.71
N LEU A 243 -16.09 -18.04 11.97
CA LEU A 243 -17.21 -18.52 12.79
C LEU A 243 -17.91 -19.73 12.17
N ILE A 244 -18.16 -19.70 10.85
CA ILE A 244 -18.75 -20.83 10.12
C ILE A 244 -17.83 -22.05 10.17
N LEU A 245 -16.52 -21.85 9.99
CA LEU A 245 -15.53 -22.92 10.10
C LEU A 245 -15.54 -23.55 11.51
N LEU A 246 -15.55 -22.73 12.56
CA LEU A 246 -15.63 -23.22 13.94
C LEU A 246 -16.91 -24.00 14.20
N TYR A 247 -18.04 -23.54 13.66
CA TYR A 247 -19.32 -24.23 13.76
C TYR A 247 -19.27 -25.61 13.07
N ASN A 248 -18.80 -25.66 11.82
CA ASN A 248 -18.67 -26.91 11.07
C ASN A 248 -17.69 -27.90 11.72
N LEU A 249 -16.58 -27.40 12.29
CA LEU A 249 -15.62 -28.23 13.01
C LEU A 249 -16.21 -28.83 14.30
N ARG A 250 -17.10 -28.10 14.98
CA ARG A 250 -17.79 -28.59 16.19
C ARG A 250 -18.86 -29.62 15.86
N LEU A 251 -19.57 -29.44 14.74
CA LEU A 251 -20.65 -30.33 14.32
C LEU A 251 -20.16 -31.62 13.65
N VAL A 252 -19.28 -31.49 12.66
CA VAL A 252 -18.90 -32.60 11.76
C VAL A 252 -17.54 -33.18 12.15
N GLY A 253 -16.63 -32.35 12.65
CA GLY A 253 -15.22 -32.71 12.83
C GLY A 253 -14.49 -32.93 11.49
N VAL A 254 -13.17 -33.12 11.55
CA VAL A 254 -12.33 -33.40 10.36
C VAL A 254 -12.15 -34.89 10.14
N ALA A 255 -11.98 -35.65 11.24
CA ALA A 255 -11.93 -37.10 11.21
C ALA A 255 -12.39 -37.66 12.56
N PRO A 256 -12.97 -38.87 12.61
CA PRO A 256 -13.48 -39.46 13.85
C PRO A 256 -12.39 -39.70 14.90
N LYS A 257 -11.11 -39.71 14.49
CA LYS A 257 -9.96 -39.89 15.38
C LYS A 257 -9.57 -38.63 16.17
N PHE A 258 -10.05 -37.44 15.77
CA PHE A 258 -9.68 -36.19 16.40
C PHE A 258 -10.84 -35.61 17.22
N THR A 259 -10.63 -35.48 18.53
CA THR A 259 -11.64 -34.97 19.48
C THR A 259 -11.37 -33.53 19.94
N ARG A 260 -10.18 -32.99 19.67
CA ARG A 260 -9.77 -31.63 20.04
C ARG A 260 -9.18 -30.90 18.84
N TYR A 261 -9.70 -29.72 18.58
CA TYR A 261 -9.25 -28.85 17.50
C TYR A 261 -8.67 -27.56 18.09
N LYS A 262 -7.48 -27.19 17.64
CA LYS A 262 -6.92 -25.85 17.86
C LYS A 262 -6.97 -25.12 16.54
N VAL A 263 -7.74 -24.05 16.50
CA VAL A 263 -7.82 -23.20 15.31
C VAL A 263 -6.94 -21.98 15.53
N VAL A 264 -6.10 -21.69 14.54
CA VAL A 264 -5.13 -20.59 14.57
C VAL A 264 -5.66 -19.50 13.65
N LEU A 265 -5.89 -18.32 14.19
CA LEU A 265 -6.23 -17.13 13.41
C LEU A 265 -5.00 -16.66 12.64
N GLY A 266 -5.15 -16.49 11.32
CA GLY A 266 -4.10 -15.98 10.44
C GLY A 266 -4.09 -14.45 10.33
N ASP A 267 -3.30 -13.95 9.39
CA ASP A 267 -3.28 -12.53 9.02
C ASP A 267 -4.50 -12.18 8.13
N PRO A 268 -5.39 -11.26 8.54
CA PRO A 268 -6.55 -10.88 7.75
C PRO A 268 -6.24 -9.83 6.67
N THR A 269 -4.99 -9.34 6.60
CA THR A 269 -4.55 -8.30 5.66
C THR A 269 -4.99 -8.62 4.23
N TYR A 270 -4.86 -9.87 3.78
CA TYR A 270 -5.24 -10.24 2.42
C TYR A 270 -6.70 -9.93 2.08
N ALA A 271 -7.65 -10.15 3.01
CA ALA A 271 -9.07 -9.89 2.76
C ALA A 271 -9.36 -8.40 2.50
N VAL A 272 -8.72 -7.52 3.27
CA VAL A 272 -8.82 -6.06 3.08
C VAL A 272 -8.14 -5.63 1.79
N LEU A 273 -6.97 -6.21 1.52
CA LEU A 273 -6.14 -5.87 0.37
C LEU A 273 -6.74 -6.33 -0.98
N THR A 274 -7.55 -7.38 -0.99
CA THR A 274 -8.23 -7.84 -2.21
C THR A 274 -9.43 -6.99 -2.62
N ASP A 275 -9.92 -6.13 -1.74
CA ASP A 275 -11.08 -5.30 -2.04
C ASP A 275 -10.69 -4.11 -2.96
N PRO A 276 -11.31 -4.00 -4.15
CA PRO A 276 -10.96 -2.96 -5.12
C PRO A 276 -11.41 -1.56 -4.65
N VAL A 277 -12.50 -1.46 -3.89
CA VAL A 277 -13.01 -0.19 -3.36
C VAL A 277 -12.04 0.36 -2.33
N MET A 278 -11.55 -0.49 -1.43
CA MET A 278 -10.51 -0.15 -0.46
C MET A 278 -9.24 0.34 -1.15
N SER A 279 -8.78 -0.36 -2.19
CA SER A 279 -7.59 0.02 -2.95
C SER A 279 -7.75 1.39 -3.62
N LEU A 280 -8.92 1.65 -4.24
CA LEU A 280 -9.24 2.94 -4.86
C LEU A 280 -9.31 4.06 -3.81
N ALA A 281 -9.98 3.81 -2.68
CA ALA A 281 -10.11 4.78 -1.60
C ALA A 281 -8.76 5.18 -1.01
N MET A 282 -7.83 4.22 -0.83
CA MET A 282 -6.47 4.50 -0.38
C MET A 282 -5.65 5.30 -1.42
N MET A 283 -5.88 5.06 -2.72
CA MET A 283 -5.26 5.87 -3.78
C MET A 283 -5.75 7.32 -3.73
N VAL A 284 -7.05 7.53 -3.54
CA VAL A 284 -7.64 8.88 -3.36
C VAL A 284 -7.07 9.56 -2.11
N ASP A 285 -6.98 8.84 -0.99
CA ASP A 285 -6.38 9.36 0.25
C ASP A 285 -4.93 9.81 0.05
N LEU A 286 -4.15 9.00 -0.67
CA LEU A 286 -2.76 9.30 -0.97
C LEU A 286 -2.63 10.55 -1.86
N SER A 287 -3.46 10.65 -2.91
CA SER A 287 -3.48 11.82 -3.79
C SER A 287 -3.88 13.08 -3.03
N TRP A 288 -4.84 12.99 -2.11
CA TRP A 288 -5.22 14.12 -1.26
C TRP A 288 -4.12 14.50 -0.27
N GLY A 289 -3.27 13.55 0.14
CA GLY A 289 -2.09 13.73 0.98
C GLY A 289 -0.79 14.09 0.23
N ALA A 290 -0.86 14.54 -1.03
CA ALA A 290 0.33 14.77 -1.87
C ALA A 290 1.32 15.81 -1.30
N SER A 291 0.85 16.85 -0.61
CA SER A 291 1.74 17.84 0.03
C SER A 291 2.62 17.20 1.12
N TYR A 292 2.07 16.23 1.85
CA TYR A 292 2.80 15.52 2.89
C TYR A 292 3.68 14.41 2.32
N PHE A 293 3.26 13.80 1.21
CA PHE A 293 4.15 12.95 0.42
C PHE A 293 5.41 13.72 0.01
N ALA A 294 5.23 14.97 -0.44
CA ALA A 294 6.33 15.83 -0.81
C ALA A 294 7.25 16.14 0.39
N LEU A 295 6.65 16.43 1.55
CA LEU A 295 7.37 16.66 2.80
C LEU A 295 8.18 15.42 3.23
N SER A 296 7.61 14.21 3.12
CA SER A 296 8.29 12.97 3.46
C SER A 296 9.55 12.75 2.63
N ILE A 297 9.55 13.15 1.34
CA ILE A 297 10.76 13.11 0.51
C ILE A 297 11.84 14.04 1.08
N ILE A 298 11.48 15.23 1.57
CA ILE A 298 12.45 16.12 2.22
C ILE A 298 13.00 15.47 3.50
N GLN A 299 12.13 14.88 4.33
CA GLN A 299 12.53 14.18 5.55
C GLN A 299 13.53 13.04 5.27
N LEU A 300 13.35 12.30 4.17
CA LEU A 300 14.27 11.23 3.76
C LEU A 300 15.67 11.70 3.35
N THR A 301 15.86 13.01 3.13
CA THR A 301 17.20 13.58 2.91
C THR A 301 17.93 13.87 4.23
N GLN A 302 17.22 13.85 5.37
CA GLN A 302 17.72 14.23 6.69
C GLN A 302 18.18 13.04 7.51
N PHE A 303 19.39 12.56 7.22
CA PHE A 303 19.99 11.43 7.94
C PHE A 303 20.39 11.73 9.39
N GLN A 304 20.52 13.00 9.74
CA GLN A 304 20.94 13.40 11.10
C GLN A 304 19.79 13.25 12.11
N ASP A 305 18.55 13.35 11.65
CA ASP A 305 17.36 13.11 12.47
C ASP A 305 16.70 11.79 12.07
N VAL A 306 17.07 10.74 12.80
CA VAL A 306 16.57 9.38 12.59
C VAL A 306 15.05 9.32 12.68
N TRP A 307 14.42 10.15 13.53
CA TRP A 307 12.98 10.14 13.70
C TRP A 307 12.27 10.70 12.47
N LEU A 308 12.73 11.83 11.94
CA LEU A 308 12.21 12.38 10.68
C LEU A 308 12.42 11.41 9.52
N TYR A 309 13.60 10.80 9.42
CA TYR A 309 13.89 9.80 8.39
C TYR A 309 12.93 8.61 8.47
N VAL A 310 12.70 8.06 9.67
CA VAL A 310 11.75 6.95 9.88
C VAL A 310 10.32 7.37 9.52
N ASN A 311 9.87 8.56 9.93
CA ASN A 311 8.55 9.09 9.56
C ASN A 311 8.40 9.23 8.03
N GLY A 312 9.44 9.71 7.35
CA GLY A 312 9.48 9.78 5.89
C GLY A 312 9.36 8.41 5.23
N CYS A 313 10.09 7.40 5.73
CA CYS A 313 9.98 6.02 5.26
C CYS A 313 8.56 5.46 5.48
N MET A 314 7.97 5.72 6.65
CA MET A 314 6.64 5.20 6.98
C MET A 314 5.56 5.78 6.07
N TYR A 315 5.60 7.08 5.83
CA TYR A 315 4.63 7.75 4.96
C TYR A 315 4.77 7.27 3.50
N LEU A 316 6.01 7.11 3.03
CA LEU A 316 6.29 6.65 1.67
C LEU A 316 5.88 5.18 1.45
N ALA A 317 6.07 4.32 2.44
CA ALA A 317 5.66 2.93 2.39
C ALA A 317 4.14 2.77 2.18
N ARG A 318 3.31 3.66 2.75
CA ARG A 318 1.86 3.68 2.52
C ARG A 318 1.49 3.85 1.04
N SER A 319 2.24 4.69 0.34
CA SER A 319 2.09 4.93 -1.10
C SER A 319 2.30 3.65 -1.90
N LEU A 320 3.33 2.89 -1.50
CA LEU A 320 3.73 1.66 -2.17
C LEU A 320 2.72 0.55 -2.00
N VAL A 321 2.15 0.38 -0.79
CA VAL A 321 1.10 -0.62 -0.55
C VAL A 321 -0.06 -0.42 -1.53
N CYS A 322 -0.51 0.82 -1.77
CA CYS A 322 -1.62 1.12 -2.68
C CYS A 322 -1.35 0.68 -4.13
N ILE A 323 -0.12 0.89 -4.62
CA ILE A 323 0.24 0.54 -6.00
C ILE A 323 0.49 -0.96 -6.13
N LEU A 324 1.09 -1.55 -5.09
CA LEU A 324 1.42 -2.96 -5.03
C LEU A 324 0.19 -3.84 -4.86
N LEU A 325 -0.89 -3.31 -4.29
CA LEU A 325 -2.21 -3.92 -4.32
C LEU A 325 -2.69 -4.15 -5.76
N HIS A 326 -2.60 -3.13 -6.59
CA HIS A 326 -2.96 -3.22 -8.00
C HIS A 326 -2.02 -4.19 -8.74
N ALA A 327 -0.73 -4.16 -8.43
CA ALA A 327 0.27 -5.06 -9.03
C ALA A 327 0.21 -6.50 -8.51
N SER A 328 -0.37 -6.77 -7.34
CA SER A 328 -0.52 -8.12 -6.76
C SER A 328 -1.44 -9.00 -7.61
N CYS A 329 -2.31 -8.40 -8.41
CA CYS A 329 -3.04 -9.10 -9.48
C CYS A 329 -2.10 -9.73 -10.53
N LEU A 330 -0.87 -9.21 -10.66
CA LEU A 330 0.11 -9.59 -11.67
C LEU A 330 1.20 -10.53 -11.14
N VAL A 331 1.57 -10.46 -9.85
CA VAL A 331 2.74 -11.19 -9.33
C VAL A 331 2.52 -11.85 -7.96
N ARG A 332 3.00 -13.10 -7.80
CA ARG A 332 2.93 -13.91 -6.57
C ARG A 332 3.96 -13.44 -5.54
N VAL A 333 3.65 -12.41 -4.76
CA VAL A 333 4.47 -11.98 -3.60
C VAL A 333 3.60 -11.94 -2.35
N ASP A 334 4.16 -12.37 -1.23
CA ASP A 334 3.56 -12.17 0.09
C ASP A 334 3.44 -10.65 0.35
N PRO A 335 2.21 -10.11 0.51
CA PRO A 335 2.00 -8.70 0.79
C PRO A 335 2.75 -8.20 2.04
N GLY A 336 3.01 -9.08 3.01
CA GLY A 336 3.80 -8.74 4.20
C GLY A 336 5.26 -8.45 3.87
N PHE A 337 5.90 -9.35 3.11
CA PHE A 337 7.27 -9.17 2.66
C PHE A 337 7.40 -7.93 1.76
N LEU A 338 6.39 -7.72 0.92
CA LEU A 338 6.27 -6.60 0.01
C LEU A 338 6.23 -5.26 0.74
N ALA A 339 5.39 -5.17 1.78
CA ALA A 339 5.34 -4.01 2.67
C ALA A 339 6.68 -3.79 3.36
N ILE A 340 7.27 -4.82 3.98
CA ILE A 340 8.56 -4.71 4.67
C ILE A 340 9.66 -4.21 3.72
N SER A 341 9.70 -4.75 2.50
CA SER A 341 10.65 -4.32 1.47
C SER A 341 10.42 -2.87 1.06
N ALA A 342 9.16 -2.43 0.95
CA ALA A 342 8.82 -1.03 0.70
C ALA A 342 9.32 -0.11 1.84
N TYR A 343 9.14 -0.48 3.11
CA TYR A 343 9.66 0.29 4.25
C TYR A 343 11.19 0.37 4.25
N ILE A 344 11.88 -0.75 4.00
CA ILE A 344 13.35 -0.82 4.06
C ILE A 344 14.00 -0.13 2.86
N CYS A 345 13.44 -0.31 1.66
CA CYS A 345 14.07 0.16 0.43
C CYS A 345 13.70 1.60 0.06
N SER A 346 12.53 2.11 0.47
CA SER A 346 12.04 3.41 0.02
C SER A 346 12.93 4.57 0.46
N GLY A 347 13.35 4.60 1.72
CA GLY A 347 14.27 5.61 2.25
C GLY A 347 15.61 5.64 1.51
N PRO A 348 16.40 4.56 1.54
CA PRO A 348 17.70 4.50 0.87
C PRO A 348 17.61 4.81 -0.62
N PHE A 349 16.54 4.36 -1.29
CA PHE A 349 16.31 4.65 -2.69
C PHE A 349 16.11 6.14 -2.95
N VAL A 350 15.19 6.79 -2.21
CA VAL A 350 14.95 8.24 -2.36
C VAL A 350 16.19 9.03 -2.01
N SER A 351 16.93 8.64 -0.97
CA SER A 351 18.17 9.32 -0.62
C SER A 351 19.27 9.14 -1.67
N LEU A 352 19.35 7.96 -2.34
CA LEU A 352 20.26 7.73 -3.46
C LEU A 352 19.89 8.63 -4.64
N VAL A 353 18.60 8.70 -5.00
CA VAL A 353 18.12 9.62 -6.03
C VAL A 353 18.52 11.05 -5.66
N GLY A 354 18.27 11.47 -4.42
CA GLY A 354 18.54 12.81 -3.91
C GLY A 354 20.01 13.21 -3.83
N ARG A 355 20.94 12.26 -3.96
CA ARG A 355 22.39 12.48 -3.91
C ARG A 355 23.09 12.24 -5.24
N THR A 356 22.35 11.90 -6.28
CA THR A 356 22.88 11.63 -7.62
C THR A 356 22.32 12.61 -8.64
N HIS A 357 22.92 12.65 -9.83
CA HIS A 357 22.44 13.47 -10.94
C HIS A 357 21.04 13.05 -11.45
N LEU A 358 20.41 12.01 -10.90
CA LEU A 358 19.02 11.67 -11.18
C LEU A 358 18.05 12.80 -10.78
N VAL A 359 18.40 13.61 -9.78
CA VAL A 359 17.64 14.83 -9.43
C VAL A 359 17.54 15.80 -10.60
N TRP A 360 18.51 15.82 -11.52
CA TRP A 360 18.43 16.67 -12.70
C TRP A 360 17.28 16.29 -13.64
N LEU A 361 17.00 14.99 -13.78
CA LEU A 361 15.85 14.51 -14.54
C LEU A 361 14.55 14.99 -13.89
N ILE A 362 14.48 14.94 -12.56
CA ILE A 362 13.36 15.47 -11.78
C ILE A 362 13.19 16.97 -12.05
N HIS A 363 14.26 17.76 -11.90
CA HIS A 363 14.26 19.21 -12.13
C HIS A 363 13.85 19.61 -13.55
N ARG A 364 14.23 18.81 -14.55
CA ARG A 364 13.84 19.04 -15.94
C ARG A 364 12.39 18.67 -16.19
N SER A 365 11.91 17.63 -15.51
CA SER A 365 10.55 17.13 -15.66
C SER A 365 9.51 17.96 -14.90
N SER A 366 9.92 18.68 -13.84
CA SER A 366 9.04 19.52 -13.02
C SER A 366 8.60 20.82 -13.69
N SER A 367 9.24 21.23 -14.79
CA SER A 367 8.83 22.40 -15.59
C SER A 367 7.89 22.07 -16.75
N LEU A 368 7.68 20.78 -17.07
CA LEU A 368 6.91 20.35 -18.25
C LEU A 368 5.44 20.79 -18.20
N PHE A 369 4.86 20.82 -17.00
CA PHE A 369 3.45 21.11 -16.76
C PHE A 369 3.21 22.51 -16.18
N VAL A 370 4.28 23.31 -16.00
CA VAL A 370 4.17 24.70 -15.56
C VAL A 370 4.11 25.59 -16.80
N ALA A 371 3.11 26.48 -16.85
CA ALA A 371 3.00 27.49 -17.90
C ALA A 371 4.29 28.31 -17.99
N LYS A 372 4.76 28.63 -19.20
CA LYS A 372 6.07 29.28 -19.44
C LYS A 372 6.26 30.56 -18.62
N GLU A 373 5.20 31.35 -18.48
CA GLU A 373 5.16 32.60 -17.70
C GLU A 373 5.41 32.38 -16.20
N LEU A 374 5.03 31.22 -15.67
CA LEU A 374 5.14 30.87 -14.25
C LEU A 374 6.37 30.02 -13.92
N GLN A 375 7.20 29.64 -14.90
CA GLN A 375 8.36 28.74 -14.65
C GLN A 375 9.38 29.33 -13.67
N GLY A 376 9.50 30.66 -13.59
CA GLY A 376 10.31 31.33 -12.57
C GLY A 376 9.68 31.33 -11.18
N GLN A 377 8.36 31.20 -11.09
CA GLN A 377 7.59 31.46 -9.87
C GLN A 377 7.04 30.19 -9.22
N ALA A 378 6.88 29.12 -10.00
CA ALA A 378 6.23 27.90 -9.57
C ALA A 378 6.99 26.64 -9.97
N VAL A 379 6.74 25.56 -9.24
CA VAL A 379 7.20 24.21 -9.55
C VAL A 379 6.02 23.23 -9.45
N GLU A 380 5.89 22.37 -10.45
CA GLU A 380 4.83 21.36 -10.49
C GLU A 380 5.34 20.04 -9.91
N GLY A 381 4.62 19.53 -8.91
CA GLY A 381 4.98 18.36 -8.13
C GLY A 381 4.61 17.04 -8.80
N ILE A 382 3.65 17.03 -9.74
CA ILE A 382 3.11 15.75 -10.26
C ILE A 382 4.18 14.88 -10.91
N THR A 383 5.11 15.47 -11.67
CA THR A 383 6.13 14.69 -12.38
C THR A 383 7.10 14.02 -11.42
N LEU A 384 7.48 14.71 -10.33
CA LEU A 384 8.28 14.15 -9.24
C LEU A 384 7.51 13.02 -8.55
N SER A 385 6.27 13.28 -8.15
CA SER A 385 5.43 12.29 -7.46
C SER A 385 5.25 11.03 -8.29
N LEU A 386 4.86 11.14 -9.57
CA LEU A 386 4.69 10.01 -10.47
C LEU A 386 5.99 9.26 -10.71
N SER A 387 7.09 9.97 -10.93
CA SER A 387 8.41 9.35 -11.18
C SER A 387 8.88 8.53 -9.98
N LEU A 388 8.73 9.07 -8.76
CA LEU A 388 9.08 8.35 -7.54
C LEU A 388 8.12 7.20 -7.26
N ILE A 389 6.82 7.39 -7.46
CA ILE A 389 5.81 6.34 -7.32
C ILE A 389 6.12 5.17 -8.26
N LEU A 390 6.39 5.43 -9.53
CA LEU A 390 6.71 4.40 -10.53
C LEU A 390 8.04 3.71 -10.20
N ALA A 391 9.07 4.48 -9.82
CA ALA A 391 10.36 3.92 -9.46
C ALA A 391 10.26 3.02 -8.23
N LEU A 392 9.58 3.47 -7.19
CA LEU A 392 9.37 2.69 -5.98
C LEU A 392 8.48 1.47 -6.23
N ALA A 393 7.42 1.60 -7.04
CA ALA A 393 6.56 0.48 -7.43
C ALA A 393 7.30 -0.58 -8.26
N SER A 394 8.33 -0.17 -9.00
CA SER A 394 9.17 -1.10 -9.76
C SER A 394 10.03 -1.99 -8.87
N LEU A 395 10.46 -1.50 -7.68
CA LEU A 395 11.40 -2.24 -6.83
C LEU A 395 10.88 -3.62 -6.44
N PRO A 396 9.62 -3.78 -5.96
CA PRO A 396 9.18 -5.10 -5.57
C PRO A 396 8.78 -5.99 -6.73
N ILE A 397 8.40 -5.40 -7.87
CA ILE A 397 8.19 -6.16 -9.11
C ILE A 397 9.51 -6.77 -9.55
N ILE A 398 10.59 -5.97 -9.57
CA ILE A 398 11.95 -6.44 -9.87
C ILE A 398 12.37 -7.50 -8.86
N PHE A 399 12.23 -7.23 -7.55
CA PHE A 399 12.57 -8.19 -6.50
C PHE A 399 11.82 -9.51 -6.67
N SER A 400 10.52 -9.44 -6.99
CA SER A 400 9.72 -10.64 -7.23
C SER A 400 10.19 -11.43 -8.44
N ARG A 401 10.47 -10.74 -9.56
CA ARG A 401 10.98 -11.37 -10.77
C ARG A 401 12.34 -12.02 -10.53
N LEU A 402 13.24 -11.35 -9.80
CA LEU A 402 14.54 -11.90 -9.40
C LEU A 402 14.38 -13.10 -8.47
N ALA A 403 13.49 -13.04 -7.49
CA ALA A 403 13.22 -14.17 -6.59
C ALA A 403 12.63 -15.37 -7.36
N LEU A 404 11.76 -15.14 -8.33
CA LEU A 404 11.22 -16.17 -9.20
C LEU A 404 12.30 -16.76 -10.13
N TRP A 405 13.14 -15.91 -10.70
CA TRP A 405 14.27 -16.33 -11.53
C TRP A 405 15.26 -17.18 -10.73
N TRP A 406 15.65 -16.74 -9.55
CA TRP A 406 16.53 -17.46 -8.62
C TRP A 406 15.95 -18.82 -8.23
N ARG A 407 14.64 -18.87 -7.92
CA ARG A 407 13.97 -20.15 -7.62
C ARG A 407 13.97 -21.09 -8.80
N ARG A 408 13.75 -20.61 -10.03
CA ARG A 408 13.78 -21.44 -11.24
C ARG A 408 15.17 -22.04 -11.47
N GLN A 409 16.22 -21.22 -11.37
CA GLN A 409 17.61 -21.66 -11.49
C GLN A 409 17.98 -22.73 -10.43
N ASN A 410 17.46 -22.61 -9.22
CA ASN A 410 17.72 -23.58 -8.17
C ASN A 410 16.76 -24.79 -8.16
N GLN A 411 15.77 -24.84 -9.05
CA GLN A 411 14.74 -25.90 -9.12
C GLN A 411 14.88 -26.75 -10.40
N ASP A 412 16.10 -26.95 -10.90
CA ASP A 412 16.35 -27.73 -12.12
C ASP A 412 15.97 -29.22 -12.02
N ASN A 413 15.62 -29.72 -10.83
CA ASN A 413 15.09 -31.07 -10.67
C ASN A 413 13.55 -31.03 -10.56
N PRO A 414 12.81 -31.76 -11.45
CA PRO A 414 11.37 -31.92 -11.30
C PRO A 414 11.09 -32.59 -9.95
N ILE A 415 10.44 -31.85 -9.05
CA ILE A 415 10.05 -32.35 -7.73
C ILE A 415 9.00 -33.44 -7.94
N ASP A 416 9.22 -34.63 -7.38
CA ASP A 416 8.24 -35.72 -7.38
C ASP A 416 6.89 -35.19 -6.83
N PRO A 417 5.73 -35.46 -7.48
CA PRO A 417 4.42 -35.07 -6.97
C PRO A 417 4.18 -35.41 -5.48
N ALA A 418 4.75 -36.52 -4.98
CA ALA A 418 4.68 -36.89 -3.57
C ALA A 418 5.47 -35.92 -2.68
N GLU A 419 6.70 -35.59 -3.07
CA GLU A 419 7.52 -34.58 -2.39
C GLU A 419 6.90 -33.19 -2.47
N GLN A 420 6.25 -32.86 -3.59
CA GLN A 420 5.55 -31.60 -3.76
C GLN A 420 4.40 -31.47 -2.75
N MET A 421 3.61 -32.53 -2.56
CA MET A 421 2.52 -32.53 -1.58
C MET A 421 3.04 -32.48 -0.13
N GLN A 422 4.15 -33.18 0.16
CA GLN A 422 4.82 -33.11 1.45
C GLN A 422 5.40 -31.71 1.72
N TRP A 423 5.95 -31.05 0.70
CA TRP A 423 6.45 -29.69 0.80
C TRP A 423 5.31 -28.68 1.02
N ILE A 424 4.22 -28.77 0.26
CA ILE A 424 3.05 -27.89 0.40
C ILE A 424 2.39 -28.02 1.77
N SER A 425 2.31 -29.24 2.30
CA SER A 425 1.79 -29.49 3.65
C SER A 425 2.80 -29.14 4.74
N SER A 426 4.06 -28.89 4.40
CA SER A 426 5.09 -28.56 5.39
C SER A 426 4.93 -27.15 5.95
N PHE A 427 5.36 -26.99 7.20
CA PHE A 427 5.50 -25.67 7.83
C PHE A 427 6.36 -24.68 7.01
N LYS A 428 7.27 -25.19 6.17
CA LYS A 428 8.16 -24.36 5.33
C LYS A 428 7.42 -23.67 4.19
N TYR A 429 6.26 -24.18 3.76
CA TYR A 429 5.47 -23.59 2.67
C TYR A 429 4.77 -22.29 3.10
N ASN A 430 4.44 -22.16 4.38
CA ASN A 430 3.74 -21.01 4.91
C ASN A 430 4.55 -19.70 4.76
N ASP A 431 3.84 -18.58 4.66
CA ASP A 431 4.42 -17.24 4.71
C ASP A 431 5.13 -16.99 6.06
N MET A 432 6.03 -16.00 6.09
CA MET A 432 6.85 -15.74 7.28
C MET A 432 6.00 -15.41 8.51
N LYS A 433 4.89 -14.69 8.33
CA LYS A 433 3.98 -14.33 9.44
C LYS A 433 3.29 -15.57 9.98
N SER A 434 2.71 -16.40 9.12
CA SER A 434 2.12 -17.67 9.54
C SER A 434 3.13 -18.62 10.19
N LYS A 435 4.38 -18.65 9.71
CA LYS A 435 5.46 -19.41 10.36
C LYS A 435 5.71 -18.92 11.79
N ILE A 436 5.80 -17.61 12.01
CA ILE A 436 6.00 -17.06 13.36
C ILE A 436 4.82 -17.43 14.27
N ILE A 437 3.57 -17.23 13.81
CA ILE A 437 2.38 -17.58 14.59
C ILE A 437 2.36 -19.08 14.90
N LEU A 438 2.63 -19.93 13.91
CA LEU A 438 2.67 -21.37 14.09
C LEU A 438 3.81 -21.80 15.01
N ALA A 439 4.99 -21.18 14.94
CA ALA A 439 6.11 -21.46 15.86
C ALA A 439 5.78 -21.08 17.31
N LEU A 440 5.12 -19.94 17.52
CA LEU A 440 4.69 -19.48 18.85
C LEU A 440 3.54 -20.33 19.41
N THR A 441 2.68 -20.88 18.55
CA THR A 441 1.50 -21.66 18.96
C THR A 441 1.74 -23.15 19.06
N MET A 442 2.64 -23.71 18.24
CA MET A 442 2.95 -25.13 18.12
C MET A 442 4.34 -25.40 18.70
N HIS A 443 4.46 -25.29 20.02
CA HIS A 443 5.72 -25.44 20.76
C HIS A 443 6.33 -26.87 20.71
N LYS A 444 5.62 -27.85 20.14
CA LYS A 444 6.12 -29.21 19.88
C LYS A 444 5.80 -29.59 18.44
N HIS A 445 6.84 -29.83 17.63
CA HIS A 445 6.69 -30.28 16.25
C HIS A 445 5.81 -31.54 16.18
N THR A 446 4.69 -31.45 15.48
CA THR A 446 3.87 -32.60 15.14
C THR A 446 4.63 -33.48 14.15
N LYS A 447 4.86 -34.76 14.50
CA LYS A 447 5.62 -35.72 13.67
C LYS A 447 4.99 -36.04 12.31
N SER A 448 3.75 -35.63 12.09
CA SER A 448 3.03 -35.82 10.82
C SER A 448 2.31 -34.53 10.44
N SER A 449 2.58 -34.03 9.24
CA SER A 449 1.78 -33.00 8.60
C SER A 449 0.93 -33.64 7.50
N SER A 450 -0.36 -33.36 7.50
CA SER A 450 -1.29 -33.80 6.45
C SER A 450 -2.16 -32.60 6.09
N GLY A 451 -2.26 -32.31 4.79
CA GLY A 451 -2.96 -31.12 4.30
C GLY A 451 -2.46 -30.68 2.94
N GLY A 452 -2.72 -29.42 2.58
CA GLY A 452 -2.23 -28.84 1.33
C GLY A 452 -3.11 -29.10 0.11
N SER A 453 -4.26 -29.78 0.25
CA SER A 453 -5.21 -30.02 -0.85
C SER A 453 -5.67 -28.72 -1.51
N LEU A 454 -5.95 -27.68 -0.71
CA LEU A 454 -6.31 -26.36 -1.22
C LEU A 454 -5.15 -25.69 -1.99
N HIS A 455 -3.93 -25.79 -1.46
CA HIS A 455 -2.75 -25.25 -2.13
C HIS A 455 -2.40 -26.02 -3.41
N LYS A 456 -2.60 -27.34 -3.42
CA LYS A 456 -2.51 -28.19 -4.61
C LYS A 456 -3.54 -27.76 -5.66
N LEU A 457 -4.80 -27.60 -5.25
CA LEU A 457 -5.86 -27.09 -6.13
C LEU A 457 -5.48 -25.73 -6.72
N TYR A 458 -4.88 -24.84 -5.93
CA TYR A 458 -4.39 -23.55 -6.42
C TYR A 458 -3.16 -23.63 -7.33
N LEU A 459 -2.34 -24.67 -7.20
CA LEU A 459 -1.19 -24.90 -8.10
C LEU A 459 -1.66 -25.46 -9.44
N GLU A 460 -2.57 -26.44 -9.40
CA GLU A 460 -3.20 -27.04 -10.58
C GLU A 460 -4.06 -26.02 -11.32
N ASN A 461 -4.77 -25.16 -10.59
CA ASN A 461 -5.70 -24.19 -11.13
C ASN A 461 -5.49 -22.81 -10.49
N PRO A 462 -4.52 -22.03 -11.00
CA PRO A 462 -4.19 -20.71 -10.46
C PRO A 462 -5.35 -19.71 -10.46
N LYS A 463 -6.35 -19.92 -11.33
CA LYS A 463 -7.55 -19.08 -11.42
C LYS A 463 -8.34 -19.04 -10.11
N TYR A 464 -8.36 -20.15 -9.36
CA TYR A 464 -9.05 -20.26 -8.08
C TYR A 464 -8.44 -19.41 -6.97
N ARG A 465 -7.19 -18.93 -7.11
CA ARG A 465 -6.60 -17.99 -6.14
C ARG A 465 -7.24 -16.61 -6.19
N LYS A 466 -7.85 -16.24 -7.31
CA LYS A 466 -8.49 -14.93 -7.49
C LYS A 466 -9.94 -14.92 -6.98
N ILE A 467 -10.49 -16.09 -6.67
CA ILE A 467 -11.87 -16.23 -6.22
C ILE A 467 -11.86 -16.21 -4.69
N PRO A 468 -12.65 -15.35 -4.03
CA PRO A 468 -12.83 -15.39 -2.59
C PRO A 468 -13.18 -16.83 -2.17
N THR A 469 -12.57 -17.30 -1.07
CA THR A 469 -12.68 -18.69 -0.59
C THR A 469 -14.12 -19.21 -0.43
N GLU A 470 -15.11 -18.31 -0.38
CA GLU A 470 -16.55 -18.60 -0.40
C GLU A 470 -16.96 -19.57 -1.52
N LEU A 471 -16.57 -19.28 -2.78
CA LEU A 471 -17.00 -20.06 -3.94
C LEU A 471 -16.35 -21.45 -3.96
N LEU A 472 -15.09 -21.54 -3.51
CA LEU A 472 -14.37 -22.80 -3.43
C LEU A 472 -14.87 -23.70 -2.30
N THR A 473 -15.27 -23.14 -1.17
CA THR A 473 -15.79 -23.95 -0.07
C THR A 473 -17.16 -24.55 -0.45
N VAL A 474 -18.01 -23.78 -1.14
CA VAL A 474 -19.27 -24.29 -1.70
C VAL A 474 -19.03 -25.35 -2.78
N LEU A 475 -18.09 -25.12 -3.71
CA LEU A 475 -17.76 -26.10 -4.77
C LEU A 475 -17.12 -27.38 -4.22
N TYR A 476 -16.24 -27.28 -3.22
CA TYR A 476 -15.50 -28.41 -2.66
C TYR A 476 -16.35 -29.26 -1.70
N PHE A 477 -17.33 -28.67 -1.00
CA PHE A 477 -18.31 -29.42 -0.21
C PHE A 477 -19.50 -29.93 -1.02
N ALA A 478 -19.80 -29.37 -2.19
CA ALA A 478 -20.78 -29.92 -3.13
C ALA A 478 -20.24 -31.15 -3.90
N ALA A 479 -18.93 -31.22 -4.12
CA ALA A 479 -18.28 -32.30 -4.87
C ALA A 479 -18.29 -33.71 -4.22
N PRO A 480 -18.25 -33.95 -2.89
CA PRO A 480 -18.03 -35.29 -2.36
C PRO A 480 -19.29 -36.17 -2.32
N ARG A 481 -20.46 -35.66 -2.69
CA ARG A 481 -21.73 -36.43 -2.68
C ARG A 481 -22.16 -36.99 -4.03
N MET A 482 -21.39 -36.79 -5.10
CA MET A 482 -21.64 -37.51 -6.35
C MET A 482 -20.78 -38.77 -6.43
N VAL A 483 -21.35 -39.87 -5.94
CA VAL A 483 -21.00 -41.23 -6.38
C VAL A 483 -20.89 -41.20 -7.90
N LYS A 484 -19.73 -41.60 -8.45
CA LYS A 484 -19.41 -41.71 -9.89
C LYS A 484 -20.68 -41.92 -10.74
N PRO A 485 -21.20 -40.90 -11.45
CA PRO A 485 -22.13 -41.16 -12.52
C PRO A 485 -21.32 -41.60 -13.73
N ARG A 486 -21.67 -42.77 -14.26
CA ARG A 486 -20.97 -43.44 -15.37
C ARG A 486 -21.17 -42.75 -16.73
N ASN A 487 -21.84 -41.59 -16.80
CA ASN A 487 -22.27 -40.97 -18.04
C ASN A 487 -21.76 -39.53 -18.16
N ALA A 488 -21.00 -39.25 -19.23
CA ALA A 488 -20.35 -37.98 -19.56
C ALA A 488 -21.31 -36.82 -19.90
N PHE A 489 -22.64 -37.04 -19.85
CA PHE A 489 -23.64 -36.03 -20.21
C PHE A 489 -23.96 -35.06 -19.05
N ALA A 490 -23.79 -35.50 -17.80
CA ALA A 490 -24.12 -34.68 -16.62
C ALA A 490 -23.11 -33.55 -16.34
N SER A 491 -21.85 -33.70 -16.79
CA SER A 491 -20.81 -32.67 -16.63
C SER A 491 -21.02 -31.47 -17.57
N HIS A 492 -21.67 -31.66 -18.72
CA HIS A 492 -21.94 -30.60 -19.69
C HIS A 492 -23.14 -29.73 -19.28
N CYS A 493 -24.21 -30.32 -18.74
CA CYS A 493 -25.34 -29.56 -18.19
C CYS A 493 -24.94 -28.69 -16.99
N TRP A 494 -23.96 -29.12 -16.17
CA TRP A 494 -23.47 -28.34 -15.02
C TRP A 494 -22.67 -27.08 -15.42
N LEU A 495 -21.85 -27.18 -16.48
CA LEU A 495 -21.12 -26.03 -17.03
C LEU A 495 -22.07 -25.00 -17.67
N VAL A 496 -23.15 -25.46 -18.31
CA VAL A 496 -24.18 -24.58 -18.90
C VAL A 496 -25.03 -23.91 -17.80
N TRP A 497 -25.29 -24.58 -16.68
CA TRP A 497 -26.04 -23.99 -15.56
C TRP A 497 -25.26 -22.88 -14.84
N ILE A 498 -23.95 -23.06 -14.61
CA ILE A 498 -23.08 -22.02 -14.04
C ILE A 498 -22.94 -20.82 -14.98
N SER A 499 -22.82 -21.06 -16.29
CA SER A 499 -22.72 -20.00 -17.31
C SER A 499 -23.97 -19.12 -17.39
N ASN A 500 -25.16 -19.72 -17.24
CA ASN A 500 -26.43 -19.02 -17.53
C ASN A 500 -27.12 -18.40 -16.31
N TYR A 501 -26.82 -18.84 -15.08
CA TYR A 501 -27.59 -18.40 -13.89
C TYR A 501 -26.80 -17.62 -12.82
N MET A 502 -25.46 -17.63 -12.80
CA MET A 502 -24.67 -16.88 -11.79
C MET A 502 -23.99 -15.60 -12.31
N ILE A 503 -23.97 -15.37 -13.62
CA ILE A 503 -23.28 -14.22 -14.25
C ILE A 503 -24.15 -12.94 -14.42
N PRO A 504 -25.50 -12.92 -14.38
CA PRO A 504 -26.23 -11.68 -14.66
C PRO A 504 -26.19 -10.58 -13.58
N THR A 505 -25.61 -10.79 -12.39
CA THR A 505 -25.64 -9.77 -11.31
C THR A 505 -24.38 -8.89 -11.20
N LEU A 506 -23.56 -8.82 -12.25
CA LEU A 506 -22.41 -7.90 -12.35
C LEU A 506 -22.46 -7.05 -13.64
N GLN A 507 -23.62 -6.46 -13.92
CA GLN A 507 -23.72 -5.26 -14.73
C GLN A 507 -24.61 -4.25 -14.00
N PHE A 508 -23.99 -3.44 -13.15
CA PHE A 508 -24.35 -2.05 -12.86
C PHE A 508 -23.10 -1.29 -12.42
#